data_AF-A0A919TU24-F1
#
_entry.id   AF-A0A919TU24-F1
#
_cell.length_a   1.000
_cell.length_b   1.000
_cell.length_c   1.000
_cell.angle_alpha   90.00
_cell.angle_beta   90.00
_cell.angle_gamma   90.00
#
_symmetry.space_group_name_H-M   'P 1'
#
loop_
_entity.id
_entity.type
_entity.pdbx_description
1 polymer ?
#
loop_
_entity_poly.entity_id
_entity_poly.type
_entity_poly.pdbx_seq_one_letter_code
_entity_poly.pdbx_strand_id
1 'polypeptide(L)' 'MDGGHRPKRPEWDCAACGRDWPCDPAREELAADTGGGTTLAVLMWTYLEDFALDAGPGPFAGAFDRFIAWTRGGTRGQ' A
#
# COMPACT_ATOMS: atom_id res chain seq x y z
N MET A 1 -9.31 4.87 -19.83
CA MET A 1 -7.94 4.50 -19.46
C MET A 1 -7.89 4.58 -17.95
N ASP A 2 -8.42 3.56 -17.28
CA ASP A 2 -8.29 3.50 -15.83
C ASP A 2 -6.87 3.03 -15.55
N GLY A 3 -5.97 4.01 -15.38
CA GLY A 3 -4.62 3.73 -14.92
C GLY A 3 -4.71 3.00 -13.59
N GLY A 4 -3.91 1.95 -13.43
CA GLY A 4 -3.95 1.10 -12.23
C GLY A 4 -3.90 1.92 -10.92
N HIS A 5 -4.33 1.32 -9.82
CA HIS A 5 -4.46 2.03 -8.55
C HIS A 5 -3.08 2.35 -7.95
N ARG A 6 -2.46 3.44 -8.40
CA ARG A 6 -1.12 3.90 -8.01
C ARG A 6 -1.18 4.97 -6.91
N PRO A 7 -0.11 5.11 -6.09
CA PRO A 7 -0.02 6.20 -5.12
C PRO A 7 0.24 7.53 -5.82
N LYS A 8 -0.47 8.58 -5.38
CA LYS A 8 -0.20 9.97 -5.74
C LYS A 8 0.64 10.61 -4.64
N ARG A 9 1.91 10.87 -4.90
CA ARG A 9 2.81 11.54 -3.94
C ARG A 9 2.71 13.07 -4.07
N PRO A 10 2.80 13.84 -2.98
CA PRO A 10 3.06 13.41 -1.60
C PRO A 10 1.80 13.17 -0.76
N GLU A 11 0.59 13.22 -1.32
CA GLU A 11 -0.65 13.05 -0.55
C GLU A 11 -0.92 11.59 -0.15
N TRP A 12 -0.34 10.64 -0.89
CA TRP A 12 -0.53 9.20 -0.75
C TRP A 12 -1.97 8.73 -0.93
N ASP A 13 -2.76 9.50 -1.66
CA ASP A 13 -4.06 9.06 -2.16
C ASP A 13 -3.90 8.22 -3.44
N CYS A 14 -4.86 7.37 -3.72
CA CYS A 14 -4.90 6.63 -4.96
C CYS A 14 -5.24 7.56 -6.12
N ALA A 15 -4.39 7.60 -7.15
CA ALA A 15 -4.61 8.43 -8.32
C ALA A 15 -5.89 8.08 -9.10
N ALA A 16 -6.39 6.85 -8.98
CA ALA A 16 -7.57 6.37 -9.68
C ALA A 16 -8.88 6.64 -8.93
N CYS A 17 -8.90 6.49 -7.60
CA CYS A 17 -10.13 6.55 -6.81
C CYS A 17 -10.14 7.59 -5.67
N GLY A 18 -9.03 8.28 -5.42
CA GLY A 18 -8.92 9.34 -4.42
C GLY A 18 -9.00 8.88 -2.95
N ARG A 19 -9.05 7.57 -2.68
CA ARG A 19 -8.96 7.02 -1.32
C ARG A 19 -7.51 6.87 -0.88
N ASP A 20 -7.27 6.72 0.42
CA ASP A 20 -5.94 6.37 0.96
C ASP A 20 -5.33 5.19 0.21
N TRP A 21 -4.15 5.40 -0.38
CA TRP A 21 -3.38 4.34 -0.99
C TRP A 21 -2.53 3.60 0.06
N PRO A 22 -2.48 2.25 0.07
CA PRO A 22 -3.14 1.35 -0.86
C PRO A 22 -4.62 1.14 -0.51
N CYS A 23 -5.50 1.44 -1.48
CA CYS A 23 -6.93 1.15 -1.41
C CYS A 23 -7.18 -0.32 -1.77
N ASP A 24 -8.37 -0.87 -1.47
CA ASP A 24 -8.64 -2.31 -1.66
C ASP A 24 -8.28 -2.84 -3.07
N PRO A 25 -8.64 -2.17 -4.19
CA PRO A 25 -8.22 -2.63 -5.51
C PRO A 25 -6.70 -2.65 -5.71
N ALA A 26 -5.97 -1.66 -5.14
CA ALA A 26 -4.51 -1.65 -5.19
C ALA A 26 -3.93 -2.83 -4.40
N ARG A 27 -4.53 -3.16 -3.24
CA ARG A 27 -4.08 -4.30 -2.42
C ARG A 27 -4.26 -5.62 -3.16
N GLU A 28 -5.39 -5.79 -3.85
CA GLU A 28 -5.67 -6.94 -4.70
C GLU A 28 -4.70 -7.05 -5.88
N GLU A 29 -4.49 -5.96 -6.63
CA GLU A 29 -3.53 -5.88 -7.73
C GLU A 29 -2.11 -6.21 -7.25
N LEU A 30 -1.64 -5.58 -6.17
CA LEU A 30 -0.30 -5.81 -5.61
C LEU A 30 -0.13 -7.25 -5.12
N ALA A 31 -1.14 -7.83 -4.48
CA ALA A 31 -1.09 -9.22 -4.03
C ALA A 31 -1.06 -10.19 -5.21
N ALA A 32 -1.84 -9.94 -6.27
CA ALA A 32 -1.85 -10.75 -7.48
C ALA A 32 -0.50 -10.66 -8.22
N ASP A 33 0.05 -9.46 -8.38
CA ASP A 33 1.30 -9.21 -9.11
C ASP A 33 2.54 -9.81 -8.41
N THR A 34 2.54 -9.81 -7.06
CA THR A 34 3.69 -10.30 -6.27
C THR A 34 3.54 -11.75 -5.81
N GLY A 35 2.35 -12.33 -5.90
CA GLY A 35 2.00 -13.60 -5.26
C GLY A 35 1.79 -13.50 -3.74
N GLY A 36 1.73 -12.28 -3.18
CA GLY A 36 1.51 -12.03 -1.76
C GLY A 36 2.73 -12.33 -0.88
N GLY A 37 2.47 -12.57 0.42
CA GLY A 37 3.46 -13.02 1.39
C GLY A 37 4.66 -12.08 1.56
N THR A 38 5.87 -12.65 1.63
CA THR A 38 7.11 -11.88 1.90
C THR A 38 7.43 -10.90 0.78
N THR A 39 7.24 -11.27 -0.48
CA THR A 39 7.51 -10.37 -1.62
C THR A 39 6.65 -9.11 -1.53
N LEU A 40 5.36 -9.28 -1.25
CA LEU A 40 4.44 -8.18 -1.02
C LEU A 40 4.86 -7.34 0.20
N ALA A 41 5.20 -7.98 1.32
CA ALA A 41 5.61 -7.27 2.53
C ALA A 41 6.87 -6.40 2.31
N VAL A 42 7.85 -6.91 1.57
CA VAL A 42 9.07 -6.15 1.22
C VAL A 42 8.75 -4.98 0.29
N LEU A 43 7.93 -5.19 -0.74
CA LEU A 43 7.48 -4.10 -1.61
C LEU A 43 6.75 -3.01 -0.82
N MET A 44 5.85 -3.41 0.07
CA MET A 44 5.09 -2.48 0.90
C MET A 44 5.96 -1.74 1.92
N TRP A 45 7.06 -2.35 2.35
CA TRP A 45 8.06 -1.68 3.19
C TRP A 45 8.74 -0.53 2.44
N THR A 46 9.13 -0.72 1.19
CA THR A 46 9.69 0.37 0.36
C THR A 46 8.72 1.55 0.24
N TYR A 47 7.42 1.27 0.06
CA TYR A 47 6.40 2.33 0.05
C TYR A 47 6.20 3.00 1.41
N LEU A 48 6.33 2.26 2.52
CA LEU A 48 6.28 2.82 3.87
C LEU A 48 7.43 3.79 4.11
N GLU A 49 8.64 3.46 3.64
CA GLU A 49 9.81 4.35 3.72
C GLU A 49 9.59 5.62 2.91
N ASP A 50 9.12 5.51 1.67
CA ASP A 50 8.77 6.67 0.84
C ASP A 50 7.68 7.54 1.48
N PHE A 51 6.65 6.91 2.08
CA PHE A 51 5.61 7.62 2.82
C PHE A 51 6.18 8.38 4.02
N ALA A 52 7.19 7.81 4.69
CA ALA A 52 7.85 8.44 5.83
C ALA A 52 8.66 9.66 5.43
N LEU A 53 9.32 9.59 4.28
CA LEU A 53 10.05 10.71 3.72
C LEU A 53 9.12 11.86 3.32
N ASP A 54 7.97 11.56 2.72
CA ASP A 54 7.01 12.58 2.28
C ASP A 54 6.24 13.23 3.42
N ALA A 55 5.83 12.45 4.44
CA ALA A 55 5.07 12.96 5.58
C ALA A 55 5.89 13.93 6.45
N GLY A 56 7.21 13.79 6.44
CA GLY A 56 8.11 14.59 7.27
C GLY A 56 8.03 14.23 8.77
N PRO A 57 8.69 15.02 9.63
CA PRO A 57 8.72 14.75 11.07
C PRO A 57 7.34 14.89 11.71
N GLY A 58 6.81 13.79 12.26
CA GLY A 58 5.48 13.75 12.90
C GLY A 58 5.06 12.32 13.29
N PRO A 59 3.91 12.17 13.97
CA PRO A 59 3.43 10.86 14.40
C PRO A 59 3.05 9.98 13.20
N PHE A 60 3.76 8.87 13.05
CA PHE A 60 3.57 7.86 12.01
C PHE A 60 2.50 6.81 12.39
N ALA A 61 1.46 7.25 13.10
CA ALA A 61 0.45 6.37 13.66
C ALA A 61 -0.37 5.70 12.56
N GLY A 62 -0.57 4.38 12.66
CA GLY A 62 -1.36 3.61 11.69
C GLY A 62 -0.65 3.31 10.35
N ALA A 63 0.59 3.78 10.13
CA ALA A 63 1.32 3.50 8.90
C ALA A 63 1.65 2.00 8.75
N PHE A 64 1.99 1.33 9.86
CA PHE A 64 2.18 -0.13 9.85
C PHE A 64 0.91 -0.87 9.44
N ASP A 65 -0.26 -0.47 9.95
CA ASP A 65 -1.54 -1.10 9.60
C ASP A 65 -1.91 -0.85 8.14
N ARG A 66 -1.65 0.37 7.67
CA ARG A 66 -1.91 0.80 6.28
C ARG A 66 -1.05 0.05 5.27
N PHE A 67 0.26 -0.07 5.51
CA PHE A 67 1.20 -0.64 4.52
C PHE A 67 1.53 -2.12 4.78
N ILE A 68 1.69 -2.56 6.03
CA ILE A 68 2.29 -3.86 6.36
C ILE A 68 1.30 -4.90 6.89
N ALA A 69 0.39 -4.55 7.80
CA ALA A 69 -0.40 -5.54 8.56
C ALA A 69 -1.19 -6.51 7.65
N TRP A 70 -1.75 -5.99 6.56
CA TRP A 70 -2.57 -6.76 5.62
C TRP A 70 -1.78 -7.73 4.72
N THR A 71 -0.47 -7.50 4.54
CA THR A 71 0.39 -8.33 3.67
C THR A 71 0.54 -9.78 4.15
N ARG A 72 0.24 -10.01 5.43
CA ARG A 72 0.31 -11.31 6.11
C ARG A 72 -0.92 -12.19 5.87
N GLY A 73 -2.01 -11.61 5.32
CA GLY A 73 -3.33 -12.26 5.18
C GLY A 73 -3.59 -12.96 3.85
N GLY A 74 -2.65 -12.92 2.90
CA GLY A 74 -2.83 -13.38 1.50
C GLY A 74 -3.03 -14.88 1.27
N THR A 75 -3.28 -15.68 2.31
CA THR A 75 -3.81 -17.05 2.17
C THR A 75 -4.92 -17.28 3.20
N ARG A 76 -6.09 -16.68 2.97
CA ARG A 76 -7.36 -17.31 3.33
C ARG A 76 -8.34 -17.08 2.20
N GLY A 77 -8.45 -18.08 1.32
CA GLY A 77 -9.71 -18.31 0.65
C GLY A 77 -10.79 -18.48 1.72
N GLN A 78 -11.83 -17.66 1.63
CA GLN A 78 -13.17 -17.93 2.13
C GLN A 78 -14.13 -17.57 1.01
#